data_AF-T2GFM8-F1
#
_entry.id   AF-T2GFM8-F1
#
_cell.length_a   1.000
_cell.length_b   1.000
_cell.length_c   1.000
_cell.angle_alpha   90.00
_cell.angle_beta   90.00
_cell.angle_gamma   90.00
#
_symmetry.space_group_name_H-M   'P 1'
#
loop_
_entity.id
_entity.type
_entity.pdbx_description
1 polymer ?
#
loop_
_entity_poly.entity_id
_entity_poly.type
_entity_poly.pdbx_seq_one_letter_code
_entity_poly.pdbx_strand_id
1 'polypeptide(L)'
;MQTAEKPRYHWRLRVMAVKKKRRLRTLDDVVRLLGSVINQLEQGELEEGRARAIVYAAGVLRQAIEGSELEKRIQALEAAAMEGKL
;
A
#
# COMPACT_ATOMS: atom_id res chain seq x y z
N MET A 1 -59.61 13.45 -13.23
CA MET A 1 -58.38 14.16 -13.63
C MET A 1 -57.47 14.18 -12.41
N GLN A 2 -56.50 13.26 -12.28
CA GLN A 2 -55.07 13.48 -12.56
C GLN A 2 -54.64 14.91 -12.16
N THR A 3 -53.81 15.12 -11.15
CA THR A 3 -52.39 14.74 -11.18
C THR A 3 -51.84 14.35 -9.80
N ALA A 4 -51.51 13.07 -9.61
CA ALA A 4 -50.63 12.62 -8.54
C ALA A 4 -49.19 12.91 -8.99
N GLU A 5 -48.56 13.91 -8.39
CA GLU A 5 -47.17 14.26 -8.62
C GLU A 5 -46.29 13.16 -8.00
N LYS A 6 -45.69 12.33 -8.86
CA LYS A 6 -44.78 11.25 -8.43
C LYS A 6 -43.47 11.88 -7.94
N PRO A 7 -42.98 11.52 -6.74
CA PRO A 7 -41.67 12.00 -6.31
C PRO A 7 -40.59 11.41 -7.24
N ARG A 8 -39.85 12.30 -7.90
CA ARG A 8 -38.66 11.97 -8.69
C ARG A 8 -37.58 11.45 -7.74
N TYR A 9 -37.52 10.15 -7.55
CA TYR A 9 -36.37 9.51 -6.92
C TYR A 9 -35.15 9.66 -7.84
N HIS A 10 -34.37 10.73 -7.67
CA HIS A 10 -33.01 10.77 -8.17
C HIS A 10 -32.16 9.87 -7.25
N TRP A 11 -32.03 8.62 -7.64
CA TRP A 11 -31.10 7.66 -7.05
C TRP A 11 -29.68 8.22 -7.26
N ARG A 12 -29.20 9.09 -6.36
CA ARG A 12 -27.78 9.47 -6.34
C ARG A 12 -27.02 8.18 -6.04
N LEU A 13 -26.42 7.60 -7.08
CA LEU A 13 -25.45 6.52 -6.96
C LEU A 13 -24.39 6.97 -5.96
N ARG A 14 -24.51 6.51 -4.73
CA ARG A 14 -23.37 6.42 -3.82
C ARG A 14 -22.51 5.31 -4.40
N VAL A 15 -21.71 5.64 -5.41
CA VAL A 15 -20.66 4.74 -5.91
C VAL A 15 -19.71 4.57 -4.74
N MET A 16 -19.92 3.53 -3.94
CA MET A 16 -18.98 3.10 -2.93
C MET A 16 -17.78 2.55 -3.69
N ALA A 17 -16.84 3.43 -4.03
CA ALA A 17 -15.58 3.04 -4.61
C ALA A 17 -14.92 2.06 -3.64
N VAL A 18 -14.88 0.78 -4.02
CA VAL A 18 -14.20 -0.25 -3.25
C VAL A 18 -12.71 0.12 -3.23
N LYS A 19 -12.23 0.61 -2.08
CA LYS A 19 -10.84 1.00 -1.91
C LYS A 19 -9.99 -0.28 -2.01
N LYS A 20 -9.38 -0.50 -3.17
CA LYS A 20 -8.57 -1.70 -3.44
C LYS A 20 -7.43 -1.75 -2.40
N LYS A 21 -7.38 -2.82 -1.59
CA LYS A 21 -6.31 -3.01 -0.59
C LYS A 21 -4.97 -3.09 -1.32
N ARG A 22 -4.08 -2.12 -1.08
CA ARG A 22 -2.71 -2.17 -1.59
C ARG A 22 -1.98 -3.32 -0.90
N ARG A 23 -1.33 -4.18 -1.68
CA ARG A 23 -0.39 -5.18 -1.17
C ARG A 23 1.01 -4.60 -1.31
N LEU A 24 1.75 -4.56 -0.22
CA LEU A 24 3.12 -4.07 -0.19
C LEU A 24 4.03 -5.29 -0.03
N ARG A 25 4.64 -5.76 -1.13
CA ARG A 25 5.48 -6.97 -1.13
C ARG A 25 6.92 -6.68 -1.47
N THR A 26 7.16 -5.60 -2.20
CA THR A 26 8.47 -5.20 -2.71
C THR A 26 8.86 -3.83 -2.20
N LEU A 27 10.15 -3.51 -2.28
CA LEU A 27 10.63 -2.15 -1.99
C LEU A 27 10.01 -1.11 -2.93
N ASP A 28 9.75 -1.47 -4.18
CA ASP A 28 9.09 -0.63 -5.17
C ASP A 28 7.64 -0.28 -4.76
N ASP A 29 6.91 -1.23 -4.15
CA ASP A 29 5.60 -0.93 -3.56
C ASP A 29 5.69 0.09 -2.41
N VAL A 30 6.74 0.00 -1.60
CA VAL A 30 7.00 0.94 -0.50
C VAL A 30 7.31 2.32 -1.05
N VAL A 31 8.13 2.43 -2.10
CA VAL A 31 8.43 3.70 -2.78
C VAL A 31 7.15 4.33 -3.33
N ARG A 32 6.31 3.57 -4.03
CA ARG A 32 5.03 4.08 -4.55
C ARG A 32 4.09 4.54 -3.44
N LEU A 33 4.06 3.82 -2.31
CA LEU A 33 3.28 4.23 -1.15
C LEU A 33 3.78 5.57 -0.61
N LEU A 34 5.09 5.69 -0.37
CA LEU A 34 5.69 6.90 0.20
C LEU A 34 5.49 8.12 -0.71
N GLY A 35 5.66 7.97 -2.03
CA GLY A 35 5.34 9.05 -2.98
C GLY A 35 3.89 9.51 -2.89
N SER A 36 2.94 8.58 -2.77
CA SER A 36 1.52 8.90 -2.56
C SER A 36 1.26 9.61 -1.22
N VAL A 37 1.99 9.26 -0.16
CA VAL A 37 1.86 9.87 1.17
C VAL A 37 2.42 11.29 1.19
N ILE A 38 3.59 11.49 0.58
CA ILE A 38 4.24 12.80 0.45
C ILE A 38 3.31 13.76 -0.30
N ASN A 39 2.84 13.36 -1.49
CA ASN A 39 1.97 14.21 -2.30
C ASN A 39 0.68 14.59 -1.55
N GLN A 40 0.04 13.63 -0.86
CA GLN A 40 -1.18 13.92 -0.10
C GLN A 40 -0.93 14.82 1.11
N LEU A 41 0.23 14.67 1.77
CA LEU A 41 0.60 15.54 2.88
C LEU A 41 0.86 16.96 2.40
N GLU A 42 1.63 17.13 1.33
CA GLU A 42 1.92 18.44 0.72
C GLU A 42 0.67 19.16 0.21
N GLN A 43 -0.33 18.39 -0.26
CA GLN A 43 -1.62 18.92 -0.71
C GLN A 43 -2.61 19.18 0.45
N GLY A 44 -2.26 18.84 1.70
CA GLY A 44 -3.15 18.95 2.85
C GLY A 44 -4.30 17.92 2.86
N GLU A 45 -4.24 16.90 2.00
CA GLU A 45 -5.20 15.80 1.91
C GLU A 45 -4.96 14.71 2.98
N LEU A 46 -3.77 14.72 3.60
CA LEU A 46 -3.36 13.82 4.66
C LEU A 46 -2.84 14.59 5.87
N GLU A 47 -3.32 14.20 7.05
CA GLU A 47 -2.89 14.78 8.33
C GLU A 47 -1.50 14.26 8.75
N GLU A 48 -0.70 15.12 9.39
CA GLU A 48 0.71 14.86 9.73
C GLU A 48 0.92 13.64 10.63
N GLY A 49 0.07 13.44 11.64
CA GLY A 49 0.10 12.27 12.52
C GLY A 49 -0.08 10.97 11.74
N ARG A 50 -1.07 10.92 10.83
CA ARG A 50 -1.26 9.77 9.93
C ARG A 50 -0.07 9.57 9.00
N ALA A 51 0.46 10.64 8.41
CA ALA A 51 1.64 10.54 7.54
C ALA A 51 2.84 9.95 8.28
N ARG A 52 3.14 10.45 9.49
CA ARG A 52 4.22 9.93 10.35
C ARG A 52 4.07 8.44 10.66
N ALA A 53 2.85 8.01 11.04
CA ALA A 53 2.59 6.60 11.31
C ALA A 53 2.81 5.72 10.07
N ILE A 54 2.41 6.17 8.89
CA ILE A 54 2.61 5.42 7.63
C ILE A 54 4.10 5.35 7.28
N VAL A 55 4.83 6.47 7.38
CA VAL A 55 6.29 6.50 7.10
C VAL A 55 7.04 5.54 8.02
N TYR A 56 6.71 5.54 9.32
CA TYR A 56 7.31 4.60 10.27
C TYR A 56 7.02 3.14 9.90
N ALA A 57 5.75 2.79 9.66
CA ALA A 57 5.37 1.44 9.27
C ALA A 57 6.04 0.99 7.96
N ALA A 58 6.16 1.89 6.99
CA ALA A 58 6.89 1.66 5.75
C ALA A 58 8.38 1.36 5.98
N GLY A 59 9.01 2.07 6.93
CA GLY A 59 10.40 1.81 7.33
C GLY A 59 10.60 0.43 7.97
N VAL A 60 9.68 -0.01 8.83
CA VAL A 60 9.71 -1.36 9.42
C VAL A 60 9.50 -2.42 8.34
N LEU A 61 8.54 -2.21 7.44
CA LEU A 61 8.27 -3.15 6.34
C LEU A 61 9.47 -3.28 5.40
N ARG A 62 10.11 -2.16 5.06
CA ARG A 62 11.35 -2.15 4.28
C ARG A 62 12.41 -3.05 4.91
N GLN A 63 12.67 -2.89 6.22
CA GLN A 63 13.66 -3.70 6.94
C GLN A 63 13.32 -5.19 6.89
N ALA A 64 12.05 -5.56 7.06
CA ALA A 64 11.61 -6.95 6.98
C ALA A 64 11.81 -7.54 5.58
N ILE A 65 11.50 -6.77 4.52
CA ILE A 65 11.72 -7.19 3.13
C ILE A 65 13.22 -7.40 2.88
N GLU A 66 14.04 -6.41 3.19
CA GLU A 66 15.51 -6.46 3.03
C GLU A 66 16.13 -7.64 3.78
N GLY A 67 15.72 -7.85 5.04
CA GLY A 67 16.17 -8.98 5.86
C GLY A 67 15.81 -10.33 5.23
N SER A 68 14.55 -10.48 4.78
CA SER A 68 14.10 -11.75 4.19
C SER A 68 14.81 -12.09 2.87
N GLU A 69 15.14 -11.09 2.04
CA GLU A 69 15.86 -11.31 0.79
C GLU A 69 17.34 -11.63 1.05
N LEU A 70 17.94 -11.01 2.07
CA LEU A 70 19.30 -11.35 2.50
C LEU A 70 19.38 -12.78 3.06
N GLU A 71 18.44 -13.19 3.92
CA GLU A 71 18.37 -14.56 4.44
C GLU A 71 18.29 -15.59 3.31
N LYS A 72 17.44 -15.36 2.31
CA LYS A 72 17.33 -16.25 1.13
C LYS A 72 18.65 -16.34 0.37
N ARG A 73 19.33 -15.21 0.17
CA ARG A 73 20.62 -15.17 -0.53
C ARG A 73 21.70 -15.90 0.24
N ILE A 74 21.74 -15.73 1.56
CA ILE A 74 22.67 -16.46 2.44
C ILE A 74 22.41 -17.96 2.35
N GLN A 75 21.16 -18.39 2.50
CA GLN A 75 20.79 -19.81 2.39
C GLN A 75 21.19 -20.42 1.03
N ALA A 76 21.02 -19.68 -0.06
CA ALA A 76 21.44 -20.14 -1.38
C ALA A 76 22.97 -20.31 -1.48
N LEU A 77 23.74 -19.39 -0.89
CA LEU A 77 25.20 -19.47 -0.83
C LEU A 77 25.66 -20.64 0.05
N GLU A 78 25.06 -20.81 1.22
CA GLU A 78 25.35 -21.92 2.14
C GLU A 78 25.06 -23.28 1.48
N ALA A 79 23.95 -23.40 0.76
CA ALA A 79 23.63 -24.60 -0.01
C ALA A 79 24.67 -24.88 -1.11
N ALA A 80 25.07 -23.85 -1.89
CA ALA A 80 26.07 -24.01 -2.94
C ALA A 80 27.45 -24.43 -2.37
N ALA A 81 27.82 -23.90 -1.21
CA ALA A 81 29.05 -24.28 -0.51
C ALA A 81 29.02 -25.74 -0.05
N MET A 82 27.90 -26.21 0.53
CA MET A 82 27.75 -27.61 0.95
C MET A 82 27.77 -28.59 -0.22
N GLU A 83 27.23 -28.20 -1.37
CA GLU A 83 27.23 -29.02 -2.59
C GLU A 83 28.59 -29.03 -3.33
N GLY A 84 29.59 -28.30 -2.84
CA GLY A 84 30.92 -28.20 -3.48
C GLY A 84 30.88 -27.50 -4.84
N LYS A 85 29.90 -26.62 -5.08
CA LYS A 85 29.70 -25.88 -6.34
C LYS A 85 30.33 -24.49 -6.34
N LEU A 86 31.24 -24.21 -5.40
CA LEU A 86 31.99 -22.96 -5.27
C LEU A 86 33.49 -23.18 -5.49
#